data_AF-A0AAN6Y008-F1
#
_entry.id   AF-A0AAN6Y008-F1
#
_cell.length_a   1.000
_cell.length_b   1.000
_cell.length_c   1.000
_cell.angle_alpha   90.00
_cell.angle_beta   90.00
_cell.angle_gamma   90.00
#
_symmetry.space_group_name_H-M   'P 1'
#
loop_
_entity.id
_entity.type
_entity.pdbx_description
1 polymer ?
#
loop_
_entity_poly.entity_id
_entity_poly.type
_entity_poly.pdbx_seq_one_letter_code
_entity_poly.pdbx_strand_id
1 'polypeptide(L)'
;MKFPITALLSLSLATFAAAERYFYVYWSQDTVSGTGAYMYYFFDNHPSCDDVFNTRGVMEQDDLDDGQEGAVCEGAGCSNGKPEEITKFEFNAENYGHYCESFVLFSFWVYVEDFR
;
A
#
# COMPACT_ATOMS: atom_id res chain seq x y z
N MET A 1 -25.01 58.23 20.25
CA MET A 1 -25.56 56.87 20.13
C MET A 1 -24.45 55.99 19.59
N LYS A 2 -24.02 54.96 20.33
CA LYS A 2 -22.88 54.09 19.98
C LYS A 2 -23.45 52.71 19.64
N PHE A 3 -23.22 52.24 18.41
CA PHE A 3 -23.65 50.91 17.95
C PHE A 3 -22.57 49.87 18.30
N PRO A 4 -22.91 48.71 18.90
CA PRO A 4 -21.96 47.62 19.03
C PRO A 4 -21.85 46.85 17.71
N ILE A 5 -20.63 46.74 17.19
CA ILE A 5 -20.31 45.87 16.06
C ILE A 5 -20.11 44.46 16.63
N THR A 6 -21.10 43.59 16.42
CA THR A 6 -21.00 42.16 16.74
C THR A 6 -20.09 41.50 15.72
N ALA A 7 -18.85 41.21 16.09
CA ALA A 7 -17.93 40.43 15.28
C ALA A 7 -18.36 38.95 15.30
N LEU A 8 -18.88 38.46 14.19
CA LEU A 8 -19.09 37.03 13.95
C LEU A 8 -17.72 36.37 13.69
N LEU A 9 -17.21 35.64 14.69
CA LEU A 9 -16.09 34.71 14.49
C LEU A 9 -16.58 33.55 13.62
N SER A 10 -16.22 33.56 12.35
CA SER A 10 -16.33 32.39 11.48
C SER A 10 -15.24 31.38 11.86
N LEU A 11 -15.59 30.42 12.72
CA LEU A 11 -14.78 29.22 12.92
C LEU A 11 -14.88 28.37 11.64
N SER A 12 -13.92 28.50 10.73
CA SER A 12 -13.74 27.54 9.65
C SER A 12 -13.23 26.23 10.25
N LEU A 13 -14.14 25.32 10.58
CA LEU A 13 -13.79 23.91 10.81
C LEU A 13 -13.28 23.37 9.48
N ALA A 14 -11.96 23.37 9.29
CA ALA A 14 -11.34 22.57 8.26
C ALA A 14 -11.49 21.10 8.68
N THR A 15 -12.54 20.45 8.17
CA THR A 15 -12.67 19.00 8.23
C THR A 15 -11.54 18.40 7.39
N PHE A 16 -10.50 17.92 8.05
CA PHE A 16 -9.55 16.99 7.47
C PHE A 16 -10.29 15.67 7.24
N ALA A 17 -11.01 15.55 6.12
CA ALA A 17 -11.42 14.24 5.65
C ALA A 17 -10.13 13.50 5.27
N ALA A 18 -9.79 12.46 6.02
CA ALA A 18 -8.77 11.51 5.61
C ALA A 18 -9.23 10.94 4.26
N ALA A 19 -8.52 11.28 3.19
CA ALA A 19 -8.81 10.73 1.88
C ALA A 19 -8.47 9.23 1.93
N GLU A 20 -9.47 8.37 1.78
CA GLU A 20 -9.25 6.96 1.54
C GLU A 20 -8.45 6.83 0.24
N ARG A 21 -7.23 6.28 0.35
CA ARG A 21 -6.36 6.05 -0.81
C ARG A 21 -6.39 4.56 -1.13
N TYR A 22 -6.89 4.25 -2.31
CA TYR A 22 -6.90 2.90 -2.86
C TYR A 22 -5.66 2.72 -3.74
N PHE A 23 -5.00 1.58 -3.62
CA PHE A 23 -3.88 1.19 -4.45
C PHE A 23 -3.96 -0.31 -4.75
N TYR A 24 -3.32 -0.72 -5.84
CA TYR A 24 -3.18 -2.11 -6.23
C TYR A 24 -1.82 -2.63 -5.81
N VAL A 25 -1.78 -3.86 -5.31
CA VAL A 25 -0.56 -4.55 -4.91
C VAL A 25 -0.48 -5.87 -5.65
N TYR A 26 0.68 -6.12 -6.26
CA TYR A 26 1.00 -7.37 -6.93
C TYR A 26 2.20 -8.01 -6.24
N TRP A 27 2.24 -9.33 -6.19
CA TRP A 27 3.32 -10.12 -5.60
C TRP A 27 3.86 -11.08 -6.66
N SER A 28 5.16 -11.06 -6.88
CA SER A 28 5.82 -11.91 -7.87
C SER A 28 7.24 -12.26 -7.42
N GLN A 29 7.75 -13.38 -7.94
CA GLN A 29 9.13 -13.77 -7.75
C GLN A 29 10.01 -13.10 -8.81
N ASP A 30 11.12 -12.49 -8.40
CA ASP A 30 12.14 -11.99 -9.32
C ASP A 30 12.87 -13.16 -9.99
N THR A 31 12.45 -13.44 -11.22
CA THR A 31 13.06 -14.45 -12.09
C THR A 31 14.12 -13.86 -13.03
N VAL A 32 14.22 -12.52 -13.13
CA VAL A 32 15.08 -11.83 -14.10
C VAL A 32 16.49 -11.64 -13.56
N SER A 33 16.63 -11.20 -12.31
CA SER A 33 17.95 -11.07 -11.67
C SER A 33 18.51 -12.42 -11.19
N GLY A 34 17.68 -13.45 -11.12
CA GLY A 34 18.03 -14.78 -10.64
C GLY A 34 18.15 -14.88 -9.11
N THR A 35 17.77 -13.83 -8.38
CA THR A 35 17.76 -13.84 -6.90
C THR A 35 16.67 -14.76 -6.34
N GLY A 36 15.58 -14.96 -7.10
CA GLY A 36 14.41 -15.70 -6.62
C GLY A 36 13.70 -15.01 -5.46
N ALA A 37 14.01 -13.74 -5.21
CA ALA A 37 13.40 -12.93 -4.15
C ALA A 37 11.94 -12.64 -4.50
N TYR A 38 11.07 -12.65 -3.50
CA TYR A 38 9.70 -12.21 -3.65
C TYR A 38 9.61 -10.70 -3.55
N MET A 39 8.83 -10.10 -4.45
CA MET A 39 8.72 -8.66 -4.59
C MET A 39 7.27 -8.21 -4.65
N TYR A 40 7.00 -7.08 -4.02
CA TYR A 40 5.71 -6.39 -4.06
C TYR A 40 5.77 -5.17 -4.96
N TYR A 41 4.76 -5.00 -5.80
CA TYR A 41 4.63 -3.90 -6.75
C TYR A 41 3.37 -3.11 -6.44
N PHE A 42 3.49 -1.79 -6.37
CA PHE A 42 2.42 -0.89 -5.94
C PHE A 42 2.01 0.03 -7.09
N PHE A 43 0.71 0.21 -7.27
CA PHE A 43 0.15 1.04 -8.33
C PHE A 43 -1.05 1.84 -7.83
N ASP A 44 -1.16 3.11 -8.25
CA ASP A 44 -2.34 3.92 -7.93
C ASP A 44 -3.58 3.53 -8.76
N ASN A 45 -3.39 2.82 -9.87
CA ASN A 45 -4.44 2.34 -10.76
C ASN A 45 -4.15 0.90 -11.19
N HIS A 46 -5.13 0.23 -11.78
CA HIS A 46 -4.91 -1.11 -12.34
C HIS A 46 -3.78 -1.07 -13.39
N PRO A 47 -2.67 -1.79 -13.21
CA PRO A 47 -1.52 -1.71 -14.11
C PRO A 47 -1.76 -2.48 -15.41
N SER A 48 -1.14 -2.02 -16.49
CA SER A 48 -0.89 -2.84 -17.67
C SER A 48 0.30 -3.78 -17.45
N CYS A 49 0.49 -4.79 -18.31
CA CYS A 49 1.68 -5.65 -18.22
C CYS A 49 2.98 -4.83 -18.33
N ASP A 50 3.01 -3.83 -19.21
CA ASP A 50 4.17 -2.94 -19.36
C ASP A 50 4.45 -2.13 -18.09
N ASP A 51 3.40 -1.71 -17.36
CA ASP A 51 3.57 -1.05 -16.07
C ASP A 51 4.22 -1.99 -15.07
N VAL A 52 3.79 -3.26 -15.01
CA VAL A 52 4.41 -4.27 -14.14
C VAL A 52 5.88 -4.50 -14.51
N PHE A 53 6.21 -4.66 -15.80
CA PHE A 53 7.59 -4.87 -16.24
C PHE A 53 8.54 -3.71 -15.95
N ASN A 54 8.04 -2.47 -15.99
CA ASN A 54 8.85 -1.28 -15.80
C ASN A 54 8.82 -0.75 -14.36
N THR A 55 7.99 -1.33 -13.49
CA THR A 55 7.88 -0.92 -12.10
C THR A 55 8.95 -1.59 -11.25
N ARG A 56 9.54 -0.81 -10.36
CA ARG A 56 10.41 -1.34 -9.32
C ARG A 56 9.54 -1.93 -8.21
N GLY A 57 9.69 -3.22 -7.94
CA GLY A 57 9.11 -3.80 -6.74
C GLY A 57 9.98 -3.52 -5.50
N VAL A 58 9.40 -3.71 -4.33
CA VAL A 58 10.12 -3.76 -3.05
C VAL A 58 10.24 -5.21 -2.60
N MET A 59 11.34 -5.56 -1.96
CA MET A 59 11.57 -6.93 -1.50
C MET A 59 10.66 -7.27 -0.30
N GLU A 60 10.21 -8.51 -0.26
CA GLU A 60 9.60 -9.09 0.93
C GLU A 60 10.66 -9.20 2.05
N GLN A 61 10.27 -8.87 3.27
CA GLN A 61 11.10 -8.87 4.47
C GLN A 61 10.38 -9.62 5.58
N ASP A 62 11.14 -10.12 6.55
CA ASP A 62 10.58 -10.72 7.77
C ASP A 62 9.99 -9.66 8.72
N ASP A 63 10.54 -8.43 8.71
CA ASP A 63 10.03 -7.28 9.47
C ASP A 63 10.43 -5.94 8.82
N LEU A 64 9.81 -4.82 9.22
CA LEU A 64 10.14 -3.46 8.78
C LEU A 64 10.59 -2.55 9.94
N ASP A 65 11.68 -2.96 10.58
CA ASP A 65 12.33 -2.11 11.59
C ASP A 65 12.93 -0.84 10.96
N ASP A 66 12.87 0.27 11.70
CA ASP A 66 13.56 1.53 11.43
C ASP A 66 13.30 2.18 10.06
N GLY A 67 12.14 1.93 9.44
CA GLY A 67 11.75 2.59 8.21
C GLY A 67 12.58 2.16 7.00
N GLN A 68 13.10 0.93 7.03
CA GLN A 68 13.69 0.29 5.85
C GLN A 68 12.63 0.11 4.76
N GLU A 69 13.07 0.08 3.51
CA GLU A 69 12.17 -0.19 2.39
C GLU A 69 11.90 -1.69 2.25
N GLY A 70 10.64 -2.06 2.07
CA GLY A 70 10.24 -3.45 1.91
C GLY A 70 8.75 -3.65 2.16
N ALA A 71 8.33 -4.90 2.19
CA ALA A 71 6.99 -5.30 2.58
C ALA A 71 7.03 -6.57 3.42
N VAL A 72 6.12 -6.65 4.38
CA VAL A 72 5.89 -7.80 5.25
C VAL A 72 4.45 -8.24 5.01
N CYS A 73 4.29 -9.54 4.77
CA CYS A 73 2.99 -10.16 4.68
C CYS A 73 2.96 -11.38 5.60
N GLU A 74 2.00 -11.42 6.52
CA GLU A 74 1.76 -12.59 7.36
C GLU A 74 0.33 -13.12 7.19
N GLY A 75 0.17 -14.42 7.37
CA GLY A 75 -1.10 -15.13 7.27
C GLY A 75 -1.17 -16.03 6.04
N ALA A 76 -2.21 -16.87 5.98
CA ALA A 76 -2.38 -17.82 4.88
C ALA A 76 -2.65 -17.11 3.54
N GLY A 77 -3.12 -15.85 3.59
CA GLY A 77 -3.42 -15.03 2.41
C GLY A 77 -2.20 -14.59 1.60
N CYS A 78 -1.00 -14.60 2.19
CA CYS A 78 0.20 -14.06 1.55
C CYS A 78 0.76 -14.95 0.43
N SER A 79 0.47 -16.25 0.46
CA SER A 79 1.03 -17.22 -0.49
C SER A 79 -0.08 -18.06 -1.12
N ASN A 80 -0.63 -17.57 -2.25
CA ASN A 80 -1.74 -18.19 -2.97
C ASN A 80 -3.02 -18.39 -2.14
N GLY A 81 -3.15 -17.68 -1.02
CA GLY A 81 -4.36 -17.69 -0.19
C GLY A 81 -5.32 -16.57 -0.56
N LYS A 82 -6.31 -16.33 0.30
CA LYS A 82 -7.27 -15.25 0.10
C LYS A 82 -6.87 -13.99 0.85
N PRO A 83 -7.23 -12.79 0.34
CA PRO A 83 -6.90 -11.53 1.01
C PRO A 83 -7.38 -11.45 2.46
N GLU A 84 -8.57 -11.99 2.75
CA GLU A 84 -9.13 -12.04 4.10
C GLU A 84 -8.37 -12.94 5.09
N GLU A 85 -7.43 -13.75 4.59
CA GLU A 85 -6.56 -14.62 5.38
C GLU A 85 -5.20 -13.97 5.69
N ILE A 86 -4.98 -12.71 5.27
CA ILE A 86 -3.82 -11.89 5.63
C ILE A 86 -4.04 -11.32 7.03
N THR A 87 -3.12 -11.63 7.94
CA THR A 87 -3.16 -11.16 9.34
C THR A 87 -2.30 -9.91 9.57
N LYS A 88 -1.28 -9.69 8.73
CA LYS A 88 -0.46 -8.48 8.73
C LYS A 88 -0.11 -8.14 7.29
N PHE A 89 -0.31 -6.88 6.92
CA PHE A 89 0.33 -6.33 5.72
C PHE A 89 0.94 -4.98 6.08
N GLU A 90 2.25 -4.91 5.96
CA GLU A 90 3.03 -3.71 6.26
C GLU A 90 3.96 -3.46 5.09
N PHE A 91 4.08 -2.22 4.63
CA PHE A 91 5.06 -1.87 3.61
C PHE A 91 5.61 -0.49 3.85
N ASN A 92 6.83 -0.28 3.40
CA ASN A 92 7.41 1.03 3.24
C ASN A 92 8.00 1.11 1.85
N ALA A 93 7.51 2.05 1.04
CA ALA A 93 7.92 2.21 -0.34
C ALA A 93 8.07 3.70 -0.66
N GLU A 94 9.12 4.06 -1.39
CA GLU A 94 9.51 5.45 -1.68
C GLU A 94 8.36 6.37 -2.11
N ASN A 95 7.44 5.89 -2.96
CA ASN A 95 6.33 6.69 -3.51
C ASN A 95 5.01 6.60 -2.72
N TYR A 96 4.94 5.69 -1.75
CA TYR A 96 3.71 5.40 -1.00
C TYR A 96 3.85 5.67 0.51
N GLY A 97 5.08 5.84 1.00
CA GLY A 97 5.38 5.98 2.41
C GLY A 97 5.26 4.65 3.17
N HIS A 98 5.20 4.75 4.50
CA HIS A 98 5.04 3.61 5.39
C HIS A 98 3.57 3.39 5.72
N TYR A 99 3.12 2.16 5.49
CA TYR A 99 1.79 1.65 5.79
C TYR A 99 1.90 0.46 6.73
N CYS A 100 1.09 0.42 7.79
CA CYS A 100 0.99 -0.71 8.70
C CYS A 100 -0.49 -0.94 9.05
N GLU A 101 -1.06 -2.09 8.67
CA GLU A 101 -2.39 -2.47 9.09
C GLU A 101 -2.46 -3.95 9.52
N SER A 102 -3.16 -4.19 10.64
CA SER A 102 -3.29 -5.50 11.28
C SER A 102 -4.63 -6.19 10.98
N PHE A 103 -5.42 -5.68 10.03
CA PHE A 103 -6.65 -6.32 9.56
C PHE A 103 -7.06 -5.74 8.20
N VAL A 104 -6.92 -6.53 7.14
CA VAL A 104 -6.99 -6.08 5.74
C VAL A 104 -8.43 -6.22 5.22
N LEU A 105 -9.19 -5.12 5.16
CA LEU A 105 -10.39 -5.01 4.29
C LEU A 105 -9.96 -4.48 2.92
N PHE A 106 -9.02 -5.16 2.25
CA PHE A 106 -8.60 -4.78 0.91
C PHE A 106 -9.26 -5.66 -0.14
N SER A 107 -9.65 -5.04 -1.27
CA SER A 107 -9.86 -5.75 -2.52
C SER A 107 -8.48 -6.05 -3.14
N PHE A 108 -7.80 -7.05 -2.59
CA PHE A 108 -6.49 -7.48 -3.05
C PHE A 108 -6.70 -8.42 -4.26
N TRP A 109 -6.22 -8.02 -5.44
CA TRP A 109 -6.14 -8.92 -6.58
C TRP A 109 -4.67 -9.32 -6.74
N VAL A 110 -4.23 -10.36 -6.02
CA VAL A 110 -2.95 -10.99 -6.36
C VAL A 110 -3.16 -11.76 -7.65
N TYR A 111 -2.81 -11.12 -8.76
CA TYR A 111 -2.55 -11.85 -9.98
C TYR A 111 -1.13 -12.41 -9.87
N VAL A 112 -1.02 -13.68 -9.49
CA VAL A 112 0.19 -14.48 -9.73
C VAL A 112 0.10 -14.94 -11.18
N GLU A 113 0.62 -14.15 -12.11
CA GLU A 113 0.96 -14.67 -13.44
C GLU A 113 2.42 -15.11 -13.42
N ASP A 114 2.62 -16.43 -13.59
CA ASP A 114 3.92 -17.05 -13.86
C ASP A 114 4.37 -16.54 -15.24
N PHE A 115 5.10 -15.42 -15.26
CA PHE A 115 5.71 -14.87 -16.47
C PHE A 115 6.85 -15.80 -16.90
N ARG A 116 6.50 -16.84 -17.67
CA ARG A 116 7.44 -17.70 -18.42
C ARG A 116 7.59 -17.25 -19.86
#